data_AF-A0A2E7SGP7-F1
#
_entry.id   AF-A0A2E7SGP7-F1
#
_cell.length_a   1.000
_cell.length_b   1.000
_cell.length_c   1.000
_cell.angle_alpha   90.00
_cell.angle_beta   90.00
_cell.angle_gamma   90.00
#
_symmetry.space_group_name_H-M   'P 1'
#
loop_
_entity.id
_entity.type
_entity.pdbx_description
1 polymer ?
#
loop_
_entity_poly.entity_id
_entity_poly.type
_entity_poly.pdbx_seq_one_letter_code
_entity_poly.pdbx_strand_id
1 'polypeptide(L)'
;MTEIKIKKCGNVNGPRIYSINGVSGFRVHHAKNNCWIYNGRSPISNCWIFTGKNSVEIHNVIVYDSRDRNQSYGTKMIADIRRAFPNKHIWVNTAECSRGFWEKMVERGHIDSIENQYYWPCMDTNCRICHPIRATGKRRNDEVIR
;
A
#
# COMPACT_ATOMS: atom_id res chain seq x y z
N MET A 1 -21.36 -2.43 -0.29
CA MET A 1 -20.13 -1.70 0.09
C MET A 1 -19.92 -1.87 1.58
N THR A 2 -18.88 -2.58 2.02
CA THR A 2 -18.61 -2.75 3.45
C THR A 2 -17.94 -1.51 4.00
N GLU A 3 -18.52 -0.93 5.04
CA GLU A 3 -17.99 0.24 5.74
C GLU A 3 -16.63 -0.07 6.39
N ILE A 4 -15.66 0.85 6.25
CA ILE A 4 -14.36 0.71 6.92
C ILE A 4 -14.55 1.07 8.39
N LYS A 5 -14.30 0.11 9.29
CA LYS A 5 -14.38 0.33 10.73
C LYS A 5 -13.03 0.82 11.25
N ILE A 6 -12.96 2.08 11.66
CA ILE A 6 -11.76 2.68 12.27
C ILE A 6 -11.99 2.81 13.78
N LYS A 7 -11.11 2.22 14.59
CA LYS A 7 -11.16 2.31 16.06
C LYS A 7 -9.85 2.89 16.60
N LYS A 8 -9.93 3.84 17.53
CA LYS A 8 -8.75 4.30 18.29
C LYS A 8 -8.34 3.21 19.30
N CYS A 9 -7.07 2.83 19.32
CA CYS A 9 -6.57 1.70 20.12
C CYS A 9 -5.43 2.05 21.07
N GLY A 10 -4.91 3.29 21.09
CA GLY A 10 -3.78 3.62 21.97
C GLY A 10 -3.50 5.11 22.28
N ASN A 11 -2.94 5.24 23.49
CA ASN A 11 -2.24 6.28 24.25
C ASN A 11 -2.86 7.69 24.47
N VAL A 12 -2.78 8.14 25.72
CA VAL A 12 -3.14 9.48 26.21
C VAL A 12 -2.01 10.49 25.93
N ASN A 13 -0.76 10.02 25.86
CA ASN A 13 0.46 10.85 25.76
C ASN A 13 1.39 10.53 24.57
N GLY A 14 0.98 9.69 23.61
CA GLY A 14 1.80 9.29 22.45
C GLY A 14 1.07 9.40 21.10
N PRO A 15 1.74 9.16 19.96
CA PRO A 15 1.10 9.23 18.65
C PRO A 15 -0.08 8.26 18.59
N ARG A 16 -1.27 8.78 18.24
CA ARG A 16 -2.51 8.00 18.25
C ARG A 16 -2.40 6.80 17.32
N ILE A 17 -2.67 5.61 17.86
CA ILE A 17 -2.71 4.36 17.10
C ILE A 17 -4.16 3.97 16.84
N TYR A 18 -4.43 3.55 15.61
CA TYR A 18 -5.73 3.13 15.14
C TYR A 18 -5.69 1.65 14.71
N SER A 19 -6.86 1.03 14.79
CA SER A 19 -7.15 -0.22 14.09
C SER A 19 -8.14 0.01 12.97
N ILE A 20 -7.88 -0.60 11.83
CA ILE A 20 -8.75 -0.56 10.64
C ILE A 20 -9.21 -1.98 10.36
N ASN A 21 -10.53 -2.22 10.42
CA ASN A 21 -11.15 -3.54 10.26
C ASN A 21 -10.47 -4.63 11.13
N GLY A 22 -10.13 -4.27 12.38
CA GLY A 22 -9.52 -5.19 13.34
C GLY A 22 -8.01 -5.37 13.23
N VAL A 23 -7.36 -4.78 12.22
CA VAL A 23 -5.89 -4.74 12.10
C VAL A 23 -5.37 -3.49 12.80
N SER A 24 -4.48 -3.63 13.80
CA SER A 24 -3.93 -2.51 14.58
C SER A 24 -2.60 -1.99 14.01
N GLY A 25 -2.13 -0.85 14.51
CA GLY A 25 -0.80 -0.32 14.18
C GLY A 25 -0.80 0.79 13.14
N PHE A 26 -1.96 1.35 12.80
CA PHE A 26 -2.07 2.47 11.87
C PHE A 26 -1.89 3.80 12.60
N ARG A 27 -1.20 4.74 11.96
CA ARG A 27 -1.07 6.14 12.40
C ARG A 27 -1.39 7.05 11.23
N VAL A 28 -2.03 8.19 11.51
CA VAL A 28 -2.26 9.21 10.49
C VAL A 28 -0.91 9.87 10.15
N HIS A 29 -0.63 10.04 8.86
CA HIS A 29 0.52 10.82 8.41
C HIS A 29 0.26 12.31 8.66
N HIS A 30 1.17 13.01 9.35
CA HIS A 30 0.96 14.39 9.80
C HIS A 30 0.83 15.40 8.65
N ALA A 31 1.55 15.20 7.55
CA ALA A 31 1.62 16.15 6.44
C ALA A 31 0.86 15.73 5.17
N LYS A 32 0.28 14.52 5.11
CA LYS A 32 -0.34 13.99 3.88
C LYS A 32 -1.77 13.56 4.15
N ASN A 33 -2.71 14.18 3.44
CA ASN A 33 -4.13 13.84 3.54
C ASN A 33 -4.38 12.41 3.07
N ASN A 34 -5.31 11.73 3.75
CA ASN A 34 -5.71 10.34 3.46
C ASN A 34 -4.57 9.30 3.51
N CYS A 35 -3.42 9.66 4.11
CA CYS A 35 -2.26 8.79 4.23
C CYS A 35 -2.14 8.23 5.65
N TRP A 36 -1.94 6.92 5.72
CA TRP A 36 -1.68 6.18 6.94
C TRP A 36 -0.28 5.58 6.90
N ILE A 37 0.41 5.59 8.04
CA ILE A 37 1.63 4.83 8.25
C ILE A 37 1.23 3.55 8.99
N TYR A 38 1.49 2.39 8.38
CA TYR A 38 1.31 1.09 9.03
C TYR A 38 2.60 0.67 9.72
N ASN A 39 2.55 0.65 11.05
CA ASN A 39 3.65 0.26 11.94
C ASN A 39 3.28 -0.95 12.82
N GLY A 40 2.27 -1.75 12.43
CA GLY A 40 1.84 -2.93 13.21
C GLY A 40 2.91 -4.01 13.37
N ARG A 41 4.01 -3.90 12.62
CA ARG A 41 5.18 -4.79 12.67
C ARG A 41 6.49 -4.04 12.97
N SER A 42 6.41 -2.83 13.52
CA SER A 42 7.59 -2.10 14.00
C SER A 42 8.31 -2.89 15.12
N PRO A 43 9.65 -2.90 15.18
CA PRO A 43 10.60 -2.16 14.34
C PRO A 43 11.04 -2.87 13.04
N ILE A 44 10.39 -3.97 12.65
CA ILE A 44 10.86 -4.85 11.57
C ILE A 44 10.48 -4.30 10.19
N SER A 45 9.23 -3.87 10.01
CA SER A 45 8.73 -3.40 8.71
C SER A 45 7.63 -2.35 8.84
N ASN A 46 7.56 -1.45 7.87
CA ASN A 46 6.47 -0.48 7.72
C ASN A 46 6.15 -0.16 6.25
N CYS A 47 5.00 0.50 6.06
CA CYS A 47 4.61 1.06 4.76
C CYS A 47 3.68 2.26 4.94
N TRP A 48 3.48 3.00 3.85
CA TRP A 48 2.52 4.09 3.75
C TRP A 48 1.33 3.67 2.89
N ILE A 49 0.16 4.17 3.22
CA ILE A 49 -1.11 3.73 2.64
C ILE A 49 -1.95 4.96 2.34
N PHE A 50 -2.18 5.23 1.07
CA PHE A 50 -3.09 6.29 0.62
C PHE A 50 -4.46 5.69 0.34
N THR A 51 -5.47 6.22 1.02
CA THR A 51 -6.84 5.71 0.92
C THR A 51 -7.68 6.57 -0.02
N GLY A 52 -8.33 5.93 -0.98
CA GLY A 52 -9.28 6.54 -1.90
C GLY A 52 -10.69 5.99 -1.75
N LYS A 53 -11.64 6.49 -2.56
CA LYS A 53 -13.05 6.08 -2.51
C LYS A 53 -13.22 4.56 -2.70
N ASN A 54 -12.52 3.96 -3.65
CA ASN A 54 -12.60 2.53 -3.95
C ASN A 54 -11.22 1.83 -4.03
N SER A 55 -10.14 2.55 -3.72
CA SER A 55 -8.78 2.06 -3.89
C SER A 55 -7.92 2.33 -2.65
N VAL A 56 -6.84 1.56 -2.54
CA VAL A 56 -5.75 1.75 -1.59
C VAL A 56 -4.44 1.66 -2.35
N GLU A 57 -3.59 2.66 -2.18
CA GLU A 57 -2.29 2.72 -2.83
C GLU A 57 -1.20 2.54 -1.79
N ILE A 58 -0.29 1.58 -2.01
CA ILE A 58 0.79 1.27 -1.07
C ILE A 58 2.08 1.95 -1.52
N HIS A 59 2.74 2.61 -0.57
CA HIS A 59 3.99 3.34 -0.76
C HIS A 59 5.02 2.97 0.30
N ASN A 60 6.27 3.35 0.05
CA ASN A 60 7.36 3.35 1.02
C ASN A 60 7.46 2.05 1.86
N VAL A 61 7.44 0.91 1.18
CA VAL A 61 7.55 -0.41 1.81
C VAL A 61 8.99 -0.68 2.23
N ILE A 62 9.19 -0.92 3.52
CA ILE A 62 10.53 -1.16 4.09
C ILE A 62 10.49 -2.39 5.00
N VAL A 63 11.49 -3.26 4.84
CA VAL A 63 11.97 -4.21 5.86
C VAL A 63 13.37 -3.71 6.22
N TYR A 64 13.54 -3.24 7.46
CA TYR A 64 14.67 -2.40 7.84
C TYR A 64 16.00 -3.14 7.82
N ASP A 65 16.09 -4.25 8.55
CA ASP A 65 17.31 -5.05 8.63
C ASP A 65 17.39 -6.04 7.47
N SER A 66 18.58 -6.21 6.90
CA SER A 66 18.82 -7.21 5.84
C SER A 66 18.62 -8.64 6.37
N ARG A 67 18.89 -8.88 7.66
CA ARG A 67 18.68 -10.17 8.33
C ARG A 67 17.22 -10.56 8.39
N ASP A 68 16.31 -9.58 8.46
CA ASP A 68 14.86 -9.79 8.46
C ASP A 68 14.30 -9.98 7.04
N ARG A 69 15.08 -9.70 5.99
CA ARG A 69 14.66 -9.98 4.62
C ARG A 69 14.59 -11.49 4.40
N ASN A 70 13.73 -11.90 3.47
CA ASN A 70 13.41 -13.30 3.19
C ASN A 70 12.74 -14.07 4.34
N GLN A 71 12.44 -13.43 5.48
CA GLN A 71 11.67 -14.03 6.59
C GLN A 71 10.15 -13.77 6.49
N SER A 72 9.65 -13.44 5.30
CA SER A 72 8.24 -13.16 5.00
C SER A 72 7.63 -11.93 5.70
N TYR A 73 8.38 -11.08 6.40
CA TYR A 73 7.83 -9.89 7.06
C TYR A 73 7.14 -8.93 6.08
N GLY A 74 7.74 -8.71 4.91
CA GLY A 74 7.11 -7.92 3.83
C GLY A 74 5.77 -8.51 3.40
N THR A 75 5.70 -9.82 3.14
CA THR A 75 4.45 -10.50 2.79
C THR A 75 3.40 -10.36 3.89
N LYS A 76 3.78 -10.64 5.14
CA LYS A 76 2.84 -10.56 6.27
C LYS A 76 2.31 -9.13 6.45
N MET A 77 3.14 -8.12 6.22
CA MET A 77 2.71 -6.73 6.22
C MET A 77 1.65 -6.45 5.14
N ILE A 78 1.89 -6.85 3.88
CA ILE A 78 0.90 -6.63 2.81
C ILE A 78 -0.39 -7.43 3.07
N ALA A 79 -0.29 -8.63 3.62
CA ALA A 79 -1.46 -9.43 4.03
C ALA A 79 -2.30 -8.71 5.11
N ASP A 80 -1.66 -8.04 6.07
CA ASP A 80 -2.37 -7.21 7.06
C ASP A 80 -3.10 -6.04 6.38
N ILE A 81 -2.51 -5.42 5.35
CA ILE A 81 -3.16 -4.35 4.59
C ILE A 81 -4.38 -4.87 3.84
N ARG A 82 -4.28 -6.04 3.18
CA ARG A 82 -5.44 -6.69 2.54
C ARG A 82 -6.57 -6.94 3.54
N ARG A 83 -6.24 -7.45 4.73
CA ARG A 83 -7.23 -7.67 5.80
C ARG A 83 -7.85 -6.37 6.29
N ALA A 84 -7.08 -5.29 6.37
CA ALA A 84 -7.59 -3.98 6.75
C ALA A 84 -8.54 -3.38 5.69
N PHE A 85 -8.33 -3.69 4.40
CA PHE A 85 -9.09 -3.15 3.28
C PHE A 85 -9.60 -4.24 2.31
N PRO A 86 -10.46 -5.16 2.78
CA PRO A 86 -10.78 -6.38 2.04
C PRO A 86 -11.48 -6.13 0.70
N ASN A 87 -12.27 -5.06 0.61
CA ASN A 87 -13.10 -4.75 -0.57
C ASN A 87 -12.57 -3.57 -1.40
N LYS A 88 -11.34 -3.11 -1.15
CA LYS A 88 -10.72 -2.03 -1.91
C LYS A 88 -9.83 -2.63 -2.99
N HIS A 89 -9.73 -1.93 -4.12
CA HIS A 89 -8.69 -2.20 -5.09
C HIS A 89 -7.34 -1.75 -4.53
N ILE A 90 -6.49 -2.68 -4.12
CA ILE A 90 -5.17 -2.41 -3.56
C ILE A 90 -4.13 -2.50 -4.67
N TRP A 91 -3.34 -1.45 -4.84
CA TRP A 91 -2.36 -1.39 -5.91
C TRP A 91 -1.06 -0.71 -5.48
N VAL A 92 -0.02 -0.90 -6.28
CA VAL A 92 1.31 -0.36 -6.04
C VAL A 92 1.94 0.19 -7.32
N ASN A 93 2.77 1.22 -7.15
CA ASN A 93 3.74 1.67 -8.13
C ASN A 93 5.14 1.29 -7.65
N THR A 94 5.83 0.36 -8.32
CA THR A 94 7.05 -0.27 -7.82
C THR A 94 8.25 -0.31 -8.77
N ALA A 95 9.46 -0.07 -8.28
CA ALA A 95 10.67 -0.19 -9.11
C ALA A 95 10.90 -1.64 -9.57
N GLU A 96 11.51 -1.80 -10.75
CA GLU A 96 11.74 -3.09 -11.42
C GLU A 96 12.50 -4.09 -10.53
N CYS A 97 13.49 -3.60 -9.78
CA CYS A 97 14.29 -4.39 -8.85
C CYS A 97 13.48 -5.08 -7.73
N SER A 98 12.24 -4.63 -7.49
CA SER A 98 11.33 -5.24 -6.52
C SER A 98 10.06 -5.82 -7.16
N ARG A 99 9.94 -5.80 -8.50
CA ARG A 99 8.75 -6.29 -9.22
C ARG A 99 8.39 -7.72 -8.86
N GLY A 100 9.37 -8.62 -8.83
CA GLY A 100 9.13 -10.04 -8.50
C GLY A 100 8.54 -10.26 -7.10
N PHE A 101 8.79 -9.37 -6.14
CA PHE A 101 8.10 -9.42 -4.84
C PHE A 101 6.61 -9.09 -4.99
N TRP A 102 6.30 -8.04 -5.76
CA TRP A 102 4.93 -7.58 -5.96
C TRP A 102 4.09 -8.50 -6.82
N GLU A 103 4.68 -9.14 -7.83
CA GLU A 103 4.01 -10.17 -8.63
C GLU A 103 3.54 -11.33 -7.74
N LYS A 104 4.39 -11.78 -6.80
CA LYS A 104 3.97 -12.75 -5.78
C LYS A 104 2.86 -12.23 -4.87
N MET A 105 2.78 -10.92 -4.60
CA MET A 105 1.69 -10.36 -3.80
C MET A 105 0.37 -10.31 -4.57
N VAL A 106 0.42 -10.13 -5.90
CA VAL A 106 -0.74 -10.28 -6.80
C VAL A 106 -1.18 -11.74 -6.83
N GLU A 107 -0.26 -12.67 -7.09
CA GLU A 107 -0.52 -14.11 -7.14
C GLU A 107 -1.19 -14.63 -5.85
N ARG A 108 -0.77 -14.10 -4.70
CA ARG A 108 -1.32 -14.44 -3.38
C ARG A 108 -2.63 -13.71 -3.03
N GLY A 109 -3.15 -12.87 -3.92
CA GLY A 109 -4.36 -12.08 -3.70
C GLY A 109 -4.22 -11.00 -2.62
N HIS A 110 -2.99 -10.59 -2.27
CA HIS A 110 -2.77 -9.54 -1.28
C HIS A 110 -2.91 -8.14 -1.88
N ILE A 111 -2.55 -7.97 -3.16
CA ILE A 111 -2.83 -6.77 -3.96
C ILE A 111 -3.54 -7.19 -5.25
N ASP A 112 -4.22 -6.24 -5.89
CA ASP A 112 -4.99 -6.48 -7.11
C ASP A 112 -4.20 -6.12 -8.37
N SER A 113 -3.30 -5.12 -8.32
CA SER A 113 -2.55 -4.68 -9.50
C SER A 113 -1.19 -4.02 -9.19
N ILE A 114 -0.30 -4.07 -10.19
CA ILE A 114 0.95 -3.32 -10.24
C ILE A 114 0.82 -2.32 -11.40
N GLU A 115 0.76 -1.02 -11.09
CA GLU A 115 0.28 -0.03 -12.06
C GLU A 115 1.37 0.65 -12.88
N ASN A 116 2.63 0.43 -12.54
CA ASN A 116 3.73 0.87 -13.37
C ASN A 116 4.25 -0.25 -14.26
N GLN A 117 3.83 -0.20 -15.51
CA GLN A 117 4.49 -0.91 -16.60
C GLN A 117 5.48 0.08 -17.19
N TYR A 118 6.77 -0.08 -16.85
CA TYR A 118 7.82 0.77 -17.39
C TYR A 118 8.19 0.30 -18.80
N TYR A 119 7.30 0.58 -19.75
CA TYR A 119 7.70 0.64 -21.16
C TYR A 119 7.89 2.12 -21.49
N TRP A 120 9.05 2.65 -21.08
CA TRP A 120 9.55 3.89 -21.65
C TRP A 120 9.65 3.70 -23.17
N PRO A 121 9.14 4.61 -24.02
CA PRO A 121 8.82 6.02 -23.76
C PRO A 121 7.33 6.37 -23.59
N CYS A 122 6.41 5.44 -23.29
CA CYS A 122 5.00 5.80 -23.24
C CYS A 122 4.66 6.70 -22.03
N MET A 123 4.36 7.98 -22.33
CA MET A 123 4.01 9.01 -21.34
C MET A 123 2.51 9.11 -21.06
N ASP A 124 1.67 8.54 -21.94
CA ASP A 124 0.23 8.55 -21.79
C ASP A 124 -0.23 7.58 -20.69
N THR A 125 -0.87 8.13 -19.67
CA THR A 125 -1.36 7.38 -18.52
C THR A 125 -2.59 6.53 -18.84
N ASN A 126 -3.28 6.84 -19.94
CA ASN A 126 -4.44 6.13 -20.45
C ASN A 126 -4.10 5.13 -21.56
N CYS A 127 -2.85 5.03 -22.00
CA CYS A 127 -2.46 4.16 -23.11
C CYS A 127 -2.63 2.67 -22.74
N ARG A 128 -3.68 2.04 -23.30
CA ARG A 128 -3.95 0.61 -23.12
C ARG A 128 -3.14 -0.30 -24.04
N ILE A 129 -2.48 0.27 -25.05
CA ILE A 129 -1.61 -0.48 -25.98
C ILE A 129 -0.29 -0.83 -25.28
N CYS A 130 0.38 0.19 -24.73
CA CYS A 130 1.63 0.01 -23.99
C CYS A 130 1.40 -0.48 -22.55
N HIS A 131 0.21 -0.22 -21.99
CA HIS A 131 -0.10 -0.53 -20.60
C HIS A 131 -1.46 -1.24 -20.41
N PRO A 132 -1.64 -2.46 -20.94
CA PRO A 132 -2.95 -3.13 -20.99
C PRO A 132 -3.54 -3.47 -19.61
N ILE A 133 -2.71 -3.49 -18.56
CA ILE A 133 -3.08 -4.00 -17.23
C ILE A 133 -3.23 -2.89 -16.16
N ARG A 134 -3.17 -1.60 -16.53
CA ARG A 134 -3.39 -0.49 -15.60
C ARG A 134 -4.87 -0.34 -15.25
N ALA A 135 -5.19 -0.21 -13.96
CA ALA A 135 -6.57 -0.03 -13.51
C ALA A 135 -6.91 1.43 -13.17
N THR A 136 -5.99 2.21 -12.58
CA THR A 136 -6.27 3.59 -12.14
C THR A 136 -5.72 4.70 -13.03
N GLY A 137 -4.77 4.39 -13.93
CA GLY A 137 -4.18 5.39 -14.84
C GLY A 137 -3.30 6.44 -14.13
N LYS A 138 -2.70 6.11 -12.98
CA LYS A 138 -1.82 7.01 -12.21
C LYS A 138 -0.33 6.66 -12.35
N ARG A 139 0.54 7.69 -12.31
CA ARG A 139 2.00 7.57 -12.21
C ARG A 139 2.52 7.83 -10.80
N ARG A 140 3.79 7.45 -10.56
CA ARG A 140 4.48 7.56 -9.27
C ARG A 140 4.55 9.00 -8.74
N ASN A 141 4.49 9.97 -9.65
CA ASN A 141 4.57 11.41 -9.35
C ASN A 141 3.23 12.14 -9.54
N ASP A 142 2.14 11.42 -9.84
CA ASP A 142 0.83 12.03 -9.92
C ASP A 142 0.33 12.22 -8.48
N GLU A 143 0.75 13.30 -7.85
CA GLU A 143 0.07 13.76 -6.64
C GLU A 143 -1.39 14.02 -6.99
N VAL A 144 -2.29 13.55 -6.14
CA VAL A 144 -3.72 13.85 -6.25
C VAL A 144 -3.88 15.34 -5.96
N ILE A 145 -3.72 16.18 -6.98
CA ILE A 145 -4.27 17.52 -6.99
C ILE A 145 -5.78 17.32 -7.19
N ARG A 146 -6.51 17.42 -6.08
CA ARG A 146 -7.95 17.68 -6.08
C ARG A 146 -8.15 19.03 -5.45
#